data_AF-A0A431HU67-F1
#
_entry.id   AF-A0A431HU67-F1
#
_cell.length_a   1.000
_cell.length_b   1.000
_cell.length_c   1.000
_cell.angle_alpha   90.00
_cell.angle_beta   90.00
_cell.angle_gamma   90.00
#
_symmetry.space_group_name_H-M   'P 1'
#
loop_
_entity.id
_entity.type
_entity.pdbx_description
1 polymer ?
#
loop_
_entity_poly.entity_id
_entity_poly.type
_entity_poly.pdbx_seq_one_letter_code
_entity_poly.pdbx_strand_id
1 'polypeptide(L)' 'MVSFTIQSDPVGEVGINGCQATDMLEYVKNLFVSLNEAFPCRENALTITKLEEALHWQEARTRDRQKRQVEG' A
#
# COMPACT_ATOMS: atom_id res chain seq x y z
N MET A 1 -7.25 -7.68 17.11
CA MET A 1 -5.82 -7.43 16.78
C MET A 1 -5.66 -7.71 15.30
N VAL A 2 -5.04 -6.80 14.54
CA VAL A 2 -4.75 -7.01 13.12
C VAL A 2 -3.26 -7.31 12.99
N SER A 3 -2.92 -8.36 12.26
CA SER A 3 -1.55 -8.80 12.04
C SER A 3 -1.32 -9.07 10.56
N PHE A 4 -0.14 -8.71 10.06
CA PHE A 4 0.28 -8.93 8.69
C PHE A 4 1.46 -9.89 8.67
N THR A 5 1.43 -10.86 7.77
CA THR A 5 2.62 -11.64 7.40
C THR A 5 3.22 -10.98 6.17
N ILE A 6 4.43 -10.47 6.27
CA ILE A 6 5.11 -9.80 5.16
C ILE A 6 5.72 -10.83 4.22
N GLN A 7 5.66 -10.56 2.93
CA GLN A 7 6.37 -11.33 1.91
C GLN A 7 7.87 -11.40 2.26
N SER A 8 8.43 -12.62 2.36
CA SER A 8 9.81 -12.79 2.85
C SER A 8 10.87 -12.38 1.82
N ASP A 9 10.64 -12.68 0.55
CA ASP A 9 11.59 -12.56 -0.56
C ASP A 9 10.82 -12.28 -1.88
N PRO A 10 11.49 -11.96 -3.01
CA PRO A 10 10.82 -11.75 -4.29
C PRO A 10 9.84 -12.88 -4.64
N VAL A 11 8.64 -12.51 -5.10
CA VAL A 11 7.58 -13.49 -5.42
C VAL A 11 8.03 -14.51 -6.47
N GLY A 12 8.92 -14.11 -7.38
CA GLY A 12 9.51 -15.01 -8.38
C GLY A 12 10.38 -16.13 -7.79
N GLU A 13 10.88 -15.97 -6.56
CA GLU A 13 11.77 -16.94 -5.91
C GLU A 13 11.02 -17.84 -4.93
N VAL A 14 10.13 -17.28 -4.11
CA VAL A 14 9.45 -18.02 -3.01
C VAL A 14 7.93 -18.17 -3.21
N GLY A 15 7.39 -17.68 -4.33
CA GLY A 15 5.95 -17.58 -4.54
C GLY A 15 5.32 -16.51 -3.63
N ILE A 16 3.99 -16.49 -3.56
CA ILE A 16 3.26 -15.58 -2.67
C ILE A 16 3.15 -16.23 -1.28
N ASN A 17 3.79 -15.64 -0.27
CA ASN A 17 3.78 -16.15 1.11
C ASN A 17 3.42 -15.09 2.17
N GLY A 18 3.21 -13.84 1.74
CA GLY A 18 2.79 -12.74 2.59
C GLY A 18 2.27 -11.57 1.77
N CYS A 19 1.95 -10.48 2.46
CA CYS A 19 1.51 -9.24 1.86
C CYS A 19 2.70 -8.32 1.54
N GLN A 20 2.50 -7.43 0.59
CA GLN A 20 3.41 -6.34 0.27
C GLN A 20 3.24 -5.20 1.28
N ALA A 21 4.26 -4.35 1.41
CA ALA A 21 4.17 -3.16 2.26
C ALA A 21 3.03 -2.22 1.83
N THR A 22 2.70 -2.20 0.54
CA THR A 22 1.58 -1.44 -0.04
C THR A 22 0.23 -1.93 0.45
N ASP A 23 0.07 -3.21 0.78
CA ASP A 23 -1.21 -3.74 1.29
C ASP A 23 -1.54 -3.16 2.66
N MET A 24 -0.53 -2.88 3.49
CA MET A 24 -0.70 -2.19 4.77
C MET A 24 -1.09 -0.72 4.56
N LEU A 25 -0.50 -0.04 3.58
CA LEU A 25 -0.89 1.34 3.24
C LEU A 25 -2.34 1.41 2.77
N GLU A 26 -2.76 0.46 1.92
CA GLU A 26 -4.13 0.35 1.43
C GLU A 26 -5.12 0.07 2.58
N TYR A 27 -4.77 -0.85 3.49
CA TYR A 27 -5.56 -1.11 4.69
C TYR A 27 -5.74 0.16 5.54
N VAL A 28 -4.65 0.87 5.84
CA VAL A 28 -4.69 2.09 6.66
C VAL A 28 -5.48 3.20 5.96
N LYS A 29 -5.32 3.35 4.63
CA LYS A 29 -6.10 4.31 3.83
C LYS A 29 -7.59 4.05 3.98
N ASN A 30 -8.02 2.80 3.78
CA ASN A 30 -9.43 2.43 3.87
C ASN A 30 -9.99 2.59 5.28
N LEU A 31 -9.19 2.35 6.32
CA LEU A 31 -9.56 2.69 7.70
C LEU A 31 -9.83 4.19 7.85
N PHE A 32 -8.95 5.06 7.34
CA PHE A 32 -9.15 6.51 7.43
C PHE A 32 -10.30 7.01 6.55
N VAL A 33 -10.57 6.39 5.40
CA VAL A 33 -11.77 6.67 4.60
C VAL A 33 -13.02 6.42 5.43
N SER A 34 -13.17 5.24 6.04
CA SER A 34 -14.32 4.93 6.90
C SER A 34 -14.43 5.85 8.11
N LEU A 35 -13.30 6.22 8.73
CA LEU A 35 -13.30 7.19 9.83
C LEU A 35 -13.72 8.59 9.38
N ASN A 36 -13.30 9.02 8.19
CA ASN A 36 -13.68 10.33 7.66
C ASN A 36 -15.13 10.38 7.18
N GLU A 37 -15.69 9.26 6.73
CA GLU A 37 -17.12 9.15 6.42
C GLU A 37 -17.98 9.25 7.68
N ALA A 38 -17.57 8.57 8.76
CA ALA A 38 -18.28 8.60 10.04
C ALA A 38 -18.07 9.90 10.83
N PHE A 39 -16.85 10.44 10.79
CA PHE A 39 -16.41 11.62 11.54
C PHE A 39 -15.52 12.50 10.66
N PRO A 40 -16.12 13.34 9.80
CA PRO A 40 -15.36 14.15 8.85
C PRO A 40 -14.43 15.15 9.55
N CYS A 41 -13.14 15.13 9.20
CA CYS A 41 -12.19 16.14 9.63
C CYS A 41 -11.07 16.37 8.60
N ARG A 42 -10.37 17.51 8.73
CA ARG A 42 -9.30 17.90 7.81
C ARG A 42 -8.12 16.95 7.88
N GLU A 43 -7.78 16.47 9.07
CA GLU A 43 -6.64 15.61 9.35
C GLU A 43 -6.82 14.24 8.70
N ASN A 44 -8.02 13.66 8.77
CA ASN A 44 -8.34 12.41 8.10
C ASN A 44 -8.25 12.57 6.57
N ALA A 45 -8.85 13.63 6.01
CA ALA A 45 -8.76 13.92 4.57
C ALA A 45 -7.30 14.06 4.09
N LEU A 46 -6.48 14.82 4.82
CA LEU A 46 -5.05 14.97 4.50
C LEU A 46 -4.30 13.63 4.61
N THR A 47 -4.62 12.81 5.60
CA THR A 47 -4.03 11.47 5.76
C THR A 47 -4.35 10.58 4.57
N ILE A 48 -5.61 10.55 4.13
CA ILE A 48 -6.04 9.79 2.93
C ILE A 48 -5.25 10.26 1.71
N THR A 49 -5.19 11.57 1.46
CA THR A 49 -4.44 12.14 0.32
C THR A 49 -2.96 11.72 0.34
N LYS A 50 -2.32 11.70 1.52
CA LYS A 50 -0.91 11.30 1.63
C LYS A 50 -0.68 9.81 1.45
N LEU A 51 -1.63 8.97 1.85
CA LEU A 51 -1.57 7.53 1.59
C LEU A 51 -1.78 7.23 0.11
N GLU A 52 -2.69 7.93 -0.56
CA GLU A 52 -2.89 7.84 -2.02
C GLU A 52 -1.63 8.27 -2.79
N GLU A 53 -0.97 9.36 -2.36
CA GLU A 53 0.30 9.80 -2.95
C GLU A 53 1.42 8.76 -2.74
N ALA A 54 1.51 8.16 -1.55
CA ALA A 54 2.47 7.10 -1.28
C ALA A 54 2.23 5.86 -2.17
N LEU A 55 0.98 5.41 -2.30
CA LEU A 55 0.59 4.30 -3.17
C LEU A 55 0.90 4.62 -4.65
N HIS A 56 0.58 5.83 -5.10
CA HIS A 56 0.89 6.30 -6.46
C HIS A 56 2.38 6.15 -6.79
N TRP A 57 3.27 6.59 -5.88
CA TRP A 57 4.72 6.49 -6.11
C TRP A 57 5.23 5.05 -6.11
N GLN A 58 4.65 4.16 -5.30
CA GLN A 58 5.01 2.74 -5.34
C GLN A 58 4.57 2.09 -6.66
N GLU A 59 3.37 2.39 -7.14
CA GLU A 59 2.89 1.89 -8.42
C GLU A 59 3.73 2.43 -9.58
N ALA A 60 4.09 3.72 -9.56
CA ALA A 60 4.97 4.32 -10.54
C ALA A 60 6.35 3.64 -10.58
N ARG A 61 6.93 3.35 -9.40
CA ARG A 61 8.18 2.58 -9.29
C ARG A 61 8.03 1.18 -9.87
N THR A 62 6.95 0.47 -9.56
CA THR A 62 6.69 -0.88 -10.10
C THR A 62 6.59 -0.86 -11.63
N ARG A 63 5.81 0.06 -12.19
CA ARG A 63 5.68 0.22 -13.65
C ARG A 63 7.02 0.53 -14.33
N ASP A 64 7.84 1.39 -13.72
CA ASP A 64 9.18 1.69 -14.24
C ASP A 64 10.08 0.44 -14.25
N ARG A 65 10.07 -0.34 -13.16
CA ARG A 65 10.84 -1.59 -13.06
C ARG A 65 10.38 -2.64 -14.06
N GLN A 66 9.06 -2.78 -14.25
CA GLN A 66 8.46 -3.66 -15.26
C GLN A 66 8.90 -3.26 -16.67
N LYS A 67 8.84 -1.97 -17.01
CA LYS A 67 9.29 -1.44 -18.29
C LYS A 67 10.77 -1.73 -18.56
N ARG A 68 11.60 -1.70 -17.52
CA ARG A 68 13.04 -2.02 -17.57
C ARG A 68 13.33 -3.52 -17.45
N GLN A 69 12.32 -4.37 -17.28
CA GLN A 69 12.45 -5.83 -17.07
C GLN A 69 13.35 -6.20 -15.88
N VAL A 70 13.28 -5.42 -14.80
CA VAL A 70 14.04 -5.63 -13.54
C VAL A 70 13.10 -5.74 -12.33
N GLU A 71 11.89 -6.24 -12.54
CA GLU A 71 10.93 -6.52 -11.48
C GLU A 71 11.38 -7.73 -10.65
N GLY A 72 11.33 -7.59 -9.32
CA GLY A 72 11.94 -8.48 -8.32
C GLY A 72 12.02 -7.80 -6.97
#